data_AF-F1BCT3-F1
#
_entry.id   AF-F1BCT3-F1
#
_cell.length_a   1.000
_cell.length_b   1.000
_cell.length_c   1.000
_cell.angle_alpha   90.00
_cell.angle_beta   90.00
_cell.angle_gamma   90.00
#
_symmetry.space_group_name_H-M   'P 1'
#
loop_
_entity.id
_entity.type
_entity.pdbx_description
1 polymer ?
#
loop_
_entity_poly.entity_id
_entity_poly.type
_entity_poly.pdbx_seq_one_letter_code
_entity_poly.pdbx_strand_id
1 'polypeptide(L)'
;EMGAGTGATTARALQCLHLEGMIRQYSRYLFTDISSAFFKPAMERFKSYEAVEYAVLDISRPPVDQGIEPASFDLVIASNVLHATCSIQETLKNVKFLLKPGGQM
;
A
#
# COMPACT_ATOMS: atom_id res chain seq x y z
N GLU A 1 -0.15 0.54 0.80
CA GLU A 1 -1.48 -0.11 0.75
C GLU A 1 -1.45 -1.18 -0.32
N MET A 2 -1.85 -2.40 0.04
CA MET A 2 -1.85 -3.55 -0.86
C MET A 2 -3.26 -3.84 -1.35
N GLY A 3 -3.39 -4.19 -2.63
CA GLY A 3 -4.68 -4.46 -3.26
C GLY A 3 -5.58 -3.22 -3.24
N ALA A 4 -5.01 -2.05 -3.49
CA ALA A 4 -5.70 -0.79 -3.36
C ALA A 4 -6.83 -0.62 -4.40
N GLY A 5 -6.78 -1.36 -5.52
CA GLY A 5 -7.83 -1.41 -6.53
C GLY A 5 -8.21 -0.02 -7.03
N THR A 6 -9.47 0.36 -6.92
CA THR A 6 -9.98 1.68 -7.33
C THR A 6 -9.61 2.82 -6.37
N GLY A 7 -8.91 2.52 -5.28
CA GLY A 7 -8.45 3.49 -4.28
C GLY A 7 -9.54 3.99 -3.33
N ALA A 8 -10.60 3.21 -3.10
CA ALA A 8 -11.66 3.61 -2.16
C ALA A 8 -11.12 3.79 -0.73
N THR A 9 -10.34 2.81 -0.25
CA THR A 9 -9.69 2.86 1.06
C THR A 9 -8.56 3.88 1.07
N THR A 10 -7.75 3.92 0.01
CA THR A 10 -6.73 4.97 -0.21
C THR A 10 -7.27 6.38 -0.01
N ALA A 11 -8.43 6.70 -0.58
CA ALA A 11 -9.00 8.04 -0.49
C ALA A 11 -9.28 8.42 0.97
N ARG A 12 -9.79 7.50 1.78
CA ARG A 12 -10.05 7.75 3.20
C ARG A 12 -8.76 7.83 4.00
N ALA A 13 -7.81 6.92 3.73
CA ALA A 13 -6.52 6.91 4.40
C ALA A 13 -5.76 8.22 4.16
N LEU A 14 -5.68 8.68 2.91
CA LEU A 14 -5.02 9.93 2.55
C LEU A 14 -5.71 11.15 3.18
N GLN A 15 -7.04 11.19 3.23
CA GLN A 15 -7.76 12.24 3.96
C GLN A 15 -7.42 12.28 5.46
N CYS A 16 -7.32 11.12 6.11
CA CYS A 16 -6.96 11.06 7.53
C CYS A 16 -5.49 11.41 7.79
N LEU A 17 -4.60 10.98 6.90
CA LEU A 17 -3.15 11.23 7.01
C LEU A 17 -2.73 12.62 6.49
N HIS A 18 -3.63 13.32 5.81
CA HIS A 18 -3.47 14.68 5.35
C HIS A 18 -4.63 15.52 5.91
N LEU A 19 -4.48 15.94 7.18
CA LEU A 19 -5.43 16.84 7.82
C LEU A 19 -5.66 18.07 6.94
N GLU A 20 -6.93 18.37 6.64
CA GLU A 20 -7.33 19.46 5.75
C GLU A 20 -6.58 20.76 6.10
N GLY A 21 -5.68 21.17 5.21
CA GLY A 21 -4.99 22.46 5.27
C GLY A 21 -3.72 22.53 6.11
N MET A 22 -3.20 21.43 6.67
CA MET A 22 -2.07 21.50 7.61
C MET A 22 -0.81 20.75 7.16
N ILE A 23 -0.71 19.45 7.44
CA ILE A 23 0.58 18.74 7.38
C ILE A 23 0.36 17.29 6.95
N ARG A 24 1.09 16.86 5.92
CA ARG A 24 1.19 15.46 5.49
C ARG A 24 1.86 14.64 6.62
N GLN A 25 1.16 13.65 7.17
CA GLN A 25 1.67 12.80 8.26
C GLN A 25 2.38 11.52 7.79
N TYR A 26 2.73 11.46 6.51
CA TYR A 26 3.49 10.35 5.94
C TYR A 26 4.66 10.90 5.11
N SER A 27 5.78 10.19 5.14
CA SER A 27 6.92 10.49 4.26
C SER A 27 6.73 9.92 2.86
N ARG A 28 6.09 8.75 2.76
CA ARG A 28 5.86 7.98 1.54
C ARG A 28 4.57 7.16 1.68
N TYR A 29 3.70 7.21 0.68
CA TYR A 29 2.52 6.34 0.56
C TYR A 29 2.66 5.48 -0.69
N LEU A 30 2.95 4.19 -0.52
CA LEU A 30 3.05 3.28 -1.67
C LEU A 30 1.68 2.65 -1.95
N PHE A 31 1.05 3.05 -3.05
CA PHE A 31 -0.15 2.46 -3.61
C PHE A 31 0.24 1.23 -4.44
N THR A 32 -0.28 0.05 -4.09
CA THR A 32 0.01 -1.16 -4.86
C THR A 32 -1.22 -1.98 -5.17
N ASP A 33 -1.12 -2.70 -6.28
CA ASP A 33 -2.10 -3.69 -6.72
C ASP A 33 -1.39 -4.80 -7.52
N ILE A 34 -2.01 -5.96 -7.70
CA ILE A 34 -1.44 -7.07 -8.49
C ILE A 34 -1.37 -6.72 -9.99
N SER A 35 -2.12 -5.71 -10.41
CA SER A 35 -2.15 -5.20 -11.78
C SER A 35 -2.06 -3.68 -11.83
N SER A 36 -1.40 -3.15 -12.85
CA SER A 36 -1.35 -1.71 -13.12
C SER A 36 -2.65 -1.13 -13.67
N ALA A 37 -3.68 -1.95 -13.89
CA ALA A 37 -4.95 -1.56 -14.49
C ALA A 37 -5.62 -0.35 -13.81
N PHE A 38 -5.42 -0.19 -12.50
CA PHE A 38 -6.04 0.89 -11.72
C PHE A 38 -5.15 2.13 -11.54
N PHE A 39 -3.89 2.10 -12.01
CA PHE A 39 -2.93 3.16 -11.67
C PHE A 39 -3.26 4.47 -12.35
N LYS A 40 -3.60 4.46 -13.64
CA LYS A 40 -3.91 5.71 -14.36
C LYS A 40 -5.09 6.48 -13.73
N PRO A 41 -6.24 5.83 -13.44
CA PRO A 41 -7.31 6.49 -12.69
C PRO A 41 -6.91 6.93 -11.27
N ALA A 42 -6.13 6.12 -10.55
CA ALA A 42 -5.68 6.45 -9.20
C ALA A 42 -4.73 7.66 -9.18
N MET A 43 -3.79 7.73 -10.11
CA MET A 43 -2.88 8.87 -10.29
C MET A 43 -3.64 10.17 -10.51
N GLU A 44 -4.65 10.16 -11.38
CA GLU A 44 -5.49 11.34 -11.61
C GLU A 44 -6.30 11.72 -10.35
N ARG A 45 -6.86 10.72 -9.67
CA ARG A 45 -7.67 10.91 -8.45
C ARG A 45 -6.86 11.46 -7.29
N PHE A 46 -5.60 11.04 -7.14
CA PHE A 46 -4.74 11.40 -6.02
C PHE A 46 -3.64 12.41 -6.38
N LYS A 47 -3.72 13.06 -7.54
CA LYS A 47 -2.71 14.02 -8.02
C LYS A 47 -2.43 15.19 -7.08
N SER A 48 -3.38 15.54 -6.21
CA SER A 48 -3.21 16.59 -5.20
C SER A 48 -2.44 16.12 -3.96
N TYR A 49 -2.26 14.81 -3.78
CA TYR A 49 -1.51 14.24 -2.67
C TYR A 49 -0.06 14.01 -3.10
N GLU A 50 0.86 14.62 -2.38
CA GLU A 50 2.28 14.43 -2.60
C GLU A 50 2.78 13.10 -2.01
N ALA A 51 3.93 12.63 -2.49
CA ALA A 51 4.60 11.40 -2.03
C ALA A 51 3.73 10.14 -2.11
N VAL A 52 2.78 10.11 -3.05
CA VAL A 52 2.07 8.89 -3.43
C VAL A 52 2.82 8.24 -4.59
N GLU A 53 3.33 7.04 -4.34
CA GLU A 53 4.03 6.22 -5.33
C GLU A 53 3.15 5.04 -5.74
N TYR A 54 3.40 4.48 -6.92
CA TYR A 54 2.60 3.41 -7.50
C TYR A 54 3.52 2.26 -7.91
N ALA A 55 3.23 1.05 -7.46
CA ALA A 55 3.98 -0.14 -7.84
C ALA A 55 3.08 -1.37 -7.95
N VAL A 56 3.41 -2.29 -8.85
CA VAL A 56 2.75 -3.60 -8.89
C VAL A 56 3.28 -4.43 -7.72
N LEU A 57 2.38 -5.06 -6.98
CA LEU A 57 2.73 -5.97 -5.88
C LEU A 57 1.75 -7.14 -5.83
N ASP A 58 2.27 -8.33 -6.06
CA ASP A 58 1.65 -9.60 -5.71
C ASP A 58 2.16 -10.03 -4.32
N ILE A 59 1.32 -9.90 -3.30
CA ILE A 59 1.70 -10.23 -1.91
C ILE A 59 1.84 -11.74 -1.66
N SER A 60 1.40 -12.59 -2.59
CA SER A 60 1.63 -14.03 -2.52
C SER A 60 3.08 -14.42 -2.81
N ARG A 61 3.87 -13.48 -3.35
CA ARG A 61 5.27 -13.63 -3.69
C ARG A 61 6.15 -12.75 -2.79
N PRO A 62 7.45 -13.09 -2.63
CA PRO A 62 8.37 -12.26 -1.87
C PRO A 62 8.39 -10.81 -2.39
N PRO A 63 8.21 -9.79 -1.52
CA PRO A 63 8.19 -8.39 -1.97
C PRO A 63 9.54 -7.87 -2.46
N VAL A 64 10.65 -8.41 -1.93
CA VAL A 64 12.02 -8.03 -2.35
C VAL A 64 12.27 -8.32 -3.83
N ASP A 65 11.76 -9.46 -4.32
CA ASP A 65 11.88 -9.85 -5.72
C ASP A 65 11.06 -8.94 -6.67
N GLN A 66 10.20 -8.10 -6.09
CA GLN A 66 9.33 -7.15 -6.79
C GLN A 66 9.84 -5.70 -6.63
N GLY A 67 11.04 -5.51 -6.08
CA GLY A 67 11.67 -4.21 -5.90
C GLY A 67 11.14 -3.42 -4.69
N ILE A 68 10.52 -4.09 -3.72
CA ILE A 68 10.10 -3.46 -2.47
C ILE A 68 11.08 -3.84 -1.35
N GLU A 69 11.73 -2.82 -0.82
CA GLU A 69 12.71 -2.97 0.26
C GLU A 69 12.07 -3.55 1.54
N PRO A 70 12.75 -4.48 2.24
CA PRO A 70 12.33 -4.98 3.54
C PRO A 70 12.24 -3.87 4.58
N ALA A 71 11.38 -4.08 5.58
CA ALA A 71 11.30 -3.24 6.78
C ALA A 71 11.28 -1.74 6.45
N SER A 72 10.54 -1.36 5.41
CA SER A 72 10.51 0.01 4.89
C SER A 72 9.23 0.77 5.24
N PHE A 73 8.22 0.08 5.80
CA PHE A 73 6.92 0.66 6.13
C PHE A 73 6.59 0.58 7.62
N ASP A 74 6.01 1.67 8.14
CA ASP A 74 5.49 1.75 9.51
C ASP A 74 4.03 1.26 9.60
N LEU A 75 3.27 1.37 8.50
CA LEU A 75 1.88 0.94 8.37
C LEU A 75 1.66 0.25 7.02
N VAL A 76 1.04 -0.93 7.04
CA VAL A 76 0.57 -1.63 5.83
C VAL A 76 -0.95 -1.70 5.88
N ILE A 77 -1.62 -1.16 4.87
CA ILE A 77 -3.08 -1.22 4.75
C ILE A 77 -3.45 -2.33 3.78
N ALA A 78 -4.39 -3.20 4.18
CA ALA A 78 -4.88 -4.34 3.39
C ALA A 78 -6.41 -4.44 3.47
N SER A 79 -7.14 -3.79 2.56
CA SER A 79 -8.61 -3.80 2.54
C SER A 79 -9.11 -4.90 1.60
N ASN A 80 -9.72 -5.96 2.13
CA ASN A 80 -10.35 -7.02 1.32
C ASN A 80 -9.40 -7.69 0.30
N VAL A 81 -8.11 -7.81 0.62
CA VAL A 81 -7.11 -8.37 -0.32
C VAL A 81 -6.54 -9.72 0.13
N LEU A 82 -6.30 -9.92 1.43
CA LEU A 82 -5.52 -11.07 1.92
C LEU A 82 -6.20 -12.42 1.66
N HIS A 83 -7.54 -12.45 1.68
CA HIS A 83 -8.32 -13.66 1.45
C HIS A 83 -8.27 -14.16 0.00
N ALA A 84 -7.83 -13.34 -0.95
CA ALA A 84 -7.70 -13.69 -2.36
C ALA A 84 -6.34 -14.35 -2.67
N THR A 85 -5.57 -14.71 -1.65
CA THR A 85 -4.26 -15.37 -1.80
C THR A 85 -4.36 -16.87 -1.50
N CYS A 86 -3.52 -17.68 -2.13
CA CYS A 86 -3.57 -19.14 -1.97
C CYS A 86 -3.17 -19.64 -0.57
N SER A 87 -2.37 -18.87 0.16
CA SER A 87 -1.90 -19.22 1.51
C SER A 87 -1.83 -17.97 2.38
N ILE A 88 -2.76 -17.86 3.34
CA ILE A 88 -2.76 -16.74 4.28
C ILE A 88 -1.48 -16.68 5.12
N GLN A 89 -0.91 -17.84 5.45
CA GLN A 89 0.32 -17.91 6.23
C GLN A 89 1.50 -17.30 5.47
N GLU A 90 1.62 -17.59 4.18
CA GLU A 90 2.71 -17.05 3.35
C GLU A 90 2.51 -15.56 3.09
N THR A 91 1.27 -15.17 2.78
CA THR A 91 0.89 -13.76 2.65
C THR A 91 1.27 -12.97 3.90
N LEU A 92 0.92 -13.44 5.11
CA LEU A 92 1.25 -12.74 6.35
C LEU A 92 2.76 -12.67 6.63
N LYS A 93 3.54 -13.68 6.22
CA LYS A 93 5.02 -13.60 6.29
C LYS A 93 5.55 -12.51 5.37
N ASN A 94 5.06 -12.44 4.13
CA ASN A 94 5.45 -11.41 3.17
C ASN A 94 5.07 -10.01 3.66
N VAL A 95 3.89 -9.85 4.30
CA VAL A 95 3.52 -8.57 4.91
C VAL A 95 4.44 -8.21 6.07
N LYS A 96 4.74 -9.17 6.96
CA LYS A 96 5.68 -8.93 8.07
C LYS A 96 7.06 -8.50 7.58
N PHE A 97 7.50 -8.98 6.43
CA PHE A 97 8.76 -8.60 5.81
C PHE A 97 8.80 -7.13 5.37
N LEU A 98 7.64 -6.55 5.00
CA LEU A 98 7.53 -5.13 4.63
C LEU A 98 7.59 -4.19 5.85
N LEU A 99 7.15 -4.67 7.01
CA LEU A 99 7.01 -3.86 8.21
C LEU A 99 8.34 -3.68 8.94
N LYS A 100 8.60 -2.44 9.36
CA LYS A 100 9.65 -2.14 10.34
C LYS A 100 9.36 -2.84 11.67
N PRO A 101 10.38 -3.06 12.52
CA PRO A 101 10.14 -3.40 13.91
C PRO A 101 9.16 -2.40 14.57
N GLY A 102 8.04 -2.89 15.09
CA GLY A 102 6.98 -2.07 15.69
C GLY A 102 5.90 -1.57 14.70
N GLY A 103 6.09 -1.79 13.40
CA GLY A 103 5.10 -1.46 12.37
C GLY A 103 3.79 -2.24 12.53
N GLN A 104 2.72 -1.69 11.97
CA GLN A 104 1.35 -2.19 12.12
C GLN A 104 0.73 -2.57 10.77
N MET A 105 -0.22 -3.50 10.80
CA MET A 105 -1.12 -3.83 9.69
C MET A 105 -2.57 -3.76 10.16
#